data_AF-A0A838JAE5-F1
#
_entry.id   AF-A0A838JAE5-F1
#
_cell.length_a   1.000
_cell.length_b   1.000
_cell.length_c   1.000
_cell.angle_alpha   90.00
_cell.angle_beta   90.00
_cell.angle_gamma   90.00
#
_symmetry.space_group_name_H-M   'P 1'
#
loop_
_entity.id
_entity.type
_entity.pdbx_description
1 polymer ?
#
loop_
_entity_poly.entity_id
_entity_poly.type
_entity_poly.pdbx_seq_one_letter_code
_entity_poly.pdbx_strand_id
1 'polypeptide(L)'
;MMWVRRKLYPANWKQLAHTCKALADWRCEWCGARQRARRKSKRTGKWYRVYLHAAHKWMHDTLNPHPELLCLCPRCHGRYDYWLRLRETVVRLEMLKHRKLLQQHDLLQVA
;
A
#
# COMPACT_ATOMS: atom_id res chain seq x y z
N MET A 1 12.31 -8.15 9.55
CA MET A 1 11.32 -7.40 10.34
C MET A 1 11.12 -6.07 9.61
N MET A 2 9.91 -5.73 9.16
CA MET A 2 9.68 -4.47 8.45
C MET A 2 9.60 -3.36 9.49
N TRP A 3 10.65 -2.55 9.59
CA TRP A 3 10.75 -1.46 10.57
C TRP A 3 9.69 -0.40 10.27
N VAL A 4 8.73 -0.24 11.17
CA VAL A 4 7.71 0.81 11.07
C VAL A 4 8.36 2.14 11.41
N ARG A 5 8.42 3.07 10.46
CA ARG A 5 8.82 4.46 10.71
C ARG A 5 7.72 5.15 11.50
N ARG A 6 7.69 4.93 12.83
CA ARG A 6 6.59 5.36 13.71
C ARG A 6 6.23 6.84 13.57
N LYS A 7 7.20 7.71 13.31
CA LYS A 7 7.02 9.15 13.11
C LYS A 7 6.16 9.51 11.88
N LEU A 8 6.01 8.60 10.92
CA LEU A 8 5.21 8.81 9.70
C LEU A 8 3.74 8.40 9.86
N TYR A 9 3.35 7.89 11.03
CA TYR A 9 2.01 7.41 11.31
C TYR A 9 1.38 8.24 12.43
N PRO A 10 0.04 8.37 12.45
CA PRO A 10 -0.64 9.03 13.54
C PRO A 10 -0.42 8.29 14.86
N ALA A 11 -0.52 9.00 15.98
CA ALA A 11 -0.26 8.44 17.32
C ALA A 11 -1.15 7.22 17.65
N ASN A 12 -2.38 7.20 17.12
CA ASN A 12 -3.36 6.12 17.29
C ASN A 12 -3.16 4.93 16.32
N TRP A 13 -2.09 4.88 15.52
CA TRP A 13 -1.86 3.83 14.51
C TRP A 13 -2.00 2.40 15.04
N LYS A 14 -1.51 2.13 16.26
CA LYS A 14 -1.62 0.81 16.88
C LYS A 14 -3.08 0.37 17.04
N GLN A 15 -3.96 1.30 17.42
CA GLN A 15 -5.38 1.07 17.57
C GLN A 15 -6.03 0.90 16.19
N LEU A 16 -5.78 1.80 15.24
CA LEU A 16 -6.30 1.71 13.86
C LEU A 16 -5.95 0.35 13.22
N ALA A 17 -4.69 -0.06 13.30
CA ALA A 17 -4.25 -1.34 12.76
C ALA A 17 -4.90 -2.53 13.47
N HIS A 18 -5.13 -2.45 14.79
CA HIS A 18 -5.83 -3.49 15.55
C HIS A 18 -7.29 -3.60 15.11
N THR A 19 -8.01 -2.47 15.08
CA THR A 19 -9.40 -2.39 14.65
C THR A 19 -9.59 -2.91 13.23
N CYS A 20 -8.73 -2.51 12.28
CA CYS A 20 -8.73 -3.04 10.91
C CYS A 20 -8.65 -4.58 10.87
N LYS A 21 -7.75 -5.19 11.67
CA LYS A 21 -7.64 -6.66 11.74
C LYS A 21 -8.84 -7.32 12.42
N ALA A 22 -9.41 -6.68 13.44
CA ALA A 22 -10.57 -7.19 14.14
C ALA A 22 -11.82 -7.19 13.23
N LEU A 23 -12.04 -6.11 12.48
CA LEU A 23 -13.14 -6.00 11.51
C LEU A 23 -13.05 -7.05 10.40
N ALA A 24 -11.84 -7.45 10.01
CA ALA A 24 -11.60 -8.49 9.01
C ALA A 24 -11.59 -9.93 9.57
N ASP A 25 -12.16 -10.18 10.77
CA ASP A 25 -12.13 -11.48 11.46
C ASP A 25 -10.73 -12.11 11.52
N TRP A 26 -9.69 -11.28 11.70
CA TRP A 26 -8.30 -11.71 11.71
C TRP A 26 -7.91 -12.55 10.47
N ARG A 27 -8.45 -12.17 9.31
CA ARG A 27 -8.16 -12.77 8.00
C ARG A 27 -7.73 -11.72 7.01
N CYS A 28 -6.87 -12.16 6.09
CA CYS A 28 -6.54 -11.38 4.91
C CYS A 28 -7.80 -11.25 4.04
N GLU A 29 -8.25 -10.01 3.81
CA GLU A 29 -9.45 -9.72 3.01
C GLU A 29 -9.35 -10.20 1.56
N TRP A 30 -8.13 -10.42 1.06
CA TRP A 30 -7.90 -10.84 -0.33
C TRP A 30 -7.75 -12.34 -0.54
N CYS A 31 -7.20 -13.06 0.44
CA CYS A 31 -6.88 -14.48 0.26
C CYS A 31 -7.31 -15.37 1.43
N GLY A 32 -8.06 -14.82 2.40
CA GLY A 32 -8.60 -15.54 3.54
C GLY A 32 -7.56 -16.05 4.55
N ALA A 33 -6.27 -15.77 4.37
CA ALA A 33 -5.22 -16.21 5.28
C ALA A 33 -5.47 -15.73 6.71
N ARG A 34 -5.61 -16.67 7.66
CA ARG A 34 -5.76 -16.35 9.09
C ARG A 34 -4.45 -15.82 9.68
N GLN A 35 -4.58 -14.93 10.66
CA GLN A 35 -3.49 -14.54 11.55
C GLN A 35 -2.80 -15.78 12.14
N ARG A 36 -1.47 -15.76 12.20
CA ARG A 36 -0.58 -16.84 12.67
C ARG A 36 -0.62 -18.15 11.87
N ALA A 37 -1.37 -18.24 10.77
CA ALA A 37 -1.37 -19.42 9.91
C ALA A 37 0.05 -19.75 9.41
N ARG A 38 0.39 -21.04 9.32
CA ARG A 38 1.66 -21.49 8.72
C ARG A 38 1.53 -21.47 7.20
N ARG A 39 2.47 -20.83 6.52
CA ARG A 39 2.60 -20.87 5.04
C ARG A 39 4.04 -21.17 4.64
N LYS A 40 4.20 -21.77 3.47
CA LYS A 40 5.50 -22.03 2.85
C LYS A 40 5.82 -20.92 1.85
N SER A 41 6.98 -20.30 1.96
CA SER A 41 7.46 -19.30 1.02
C SER A 41 7.70 -19.94 -0.34
N LYS A 42 7.05 -19.41 -1.40
CA LYS A 42 7.31 -19.88 -2.78
C LYS A 42 8.73 -19.55 -3.25
N ARG A 43 9.33 -18.47 -2.75
CA ARG A 43 10.67 -18.01 -3.16
C ARG A 43 11.81 -18.79 -2.49
N THR A 44 11.61 -19.18 -1.22
CA THR A 44 12.70 -19.75 -0.40
C THR A 44 12.40 -21.12 0.16
N GLY A 45 11.19 -21.65 -0.04
CA GLY A 45 10.75 -22.94 0.53
C GLY A 45 10.56 -22.94 2.05
N LYS A 46 10.97 -21.89 2.77
CA LYS A 46 10.90 -21.82 4.23
C LYS A 46 9.47 -21.65 4.73
N TRP A 47 9.13 -22.33 5.81
CA TRP A 47 7.89 -22.10 6.55
C TRP A 47 7.95 -20.80 7.34
N TYR A 48 6.84 -20.06 7.37
CA TYR A 48 6.70 -18.86 8.16
C TYR A 48 5.29 -18.75 8.72
N ARG A 49 5.16 -18.01 9.83
CA ARG A 49 3.86 -17.63 10.40
C ARG A 49 3.38 -16.35 9.74
N VAL A 50 2.13 -16.34 9.28
CA VAL A 50 1.50 -15.14 8.71
C VAL A 50 1.20 -14.15 9.83
N TYR A 51 1.68 -12.92 9.71
CA TYR A 51 1.23 -11.79 10.52
C TYR A 51 0.54 -10.81 9.59
N LEU A 52 -0.75 -10.56 9.83
CA LEU A 52 -1.57 -9.61 9.09
C LEU A 52 -1.14 -8.19 9.38
N HIS A 53 -1.18 -7.37 8.34
CA HIS A 53 -0.83 -5.96 8.34
C HIS A 53 -2.05 -5.13 7.96
N ALA A 54 -2.10 -3.90 8.44
CA ALA A 54 -3.04 -2.89 7.94
C ALA A 54 -2.32 -2.09 6.83
N ALA A 55 -2.83 -2.21 5.61
CA ALA A 55 -2.34 -1.54 4.42
C ALA A 55 -3.13 -0.25 4.18
N HIS A 56 -2.47 0.84 3.80
CA HIS A 56 -3.18 2.05 3.37
C HIS A 56 -3.85 1.77 2.04
N LYS A 57 -5.13 2.08 1.90
CA LYS A 57 -5.84 1.95 0.63
C LYS A 57 -5.30 2.95 -0.40
N TRP A 58 -4.92 4.15 0.03
CA TRP A 58 -4.45 5.22 -0.85
C TRP A 58 -2.95 5.48 -0.74
N MET A 59 -2.34 5.94 -1.83
CA MET A 59 -0.93 6.28 -1.85
C MET A 59 -0.70 7.56 -1.04
N HIS A 60 0.44 7.66 -0.34
CA HIS A 60 0.81 8.84 0.47
C HIS A 60 -0.11 9.17 1.67
N ASP A 61 -0.99 8.25 2.07
CA ASP A 61 -1.99 8.45 3.15
C ASP A 61 -1.45 8.18 4.57
N THR A 62 -0.13 8.17 4.78
CA THR A 62 0.47 7.64 6.03
C THR A 62 0.23 8.51 7.26
N LEU A 63 0.09 9.83 7.08
CA LEU A 63 -0.13 10.80 8.17
C LEU A 63 -1.61 11.03 8.48
N ASN A 64 -2.52 10.48 7.68
CA ASN A 64 -3.95 10.67 7.86
C ASN A 64 -4.41 10.00 9.18
N PRO A 65 -5.07 10.74 10.10
CA PRO A 65 -5.58 10.17 11.35
C PRO A 65 -6.79 9.24 11.15
N HIS A 66 -7.43 9.30 9.98
CA HIS A 66 -8.60 8.50 9.59
C HIS A 66 -8.36 7.80 8.23
N PRO A 67 -7.33 6.95 8.10
CA PRO A 67 -7.01 6.31 6.85
C PRO A 67 -8.00 5.18 6.55
N GLU A 68 -8.30 4.98 5.27
CA GLU A 68 -8.94 3.74 4.84
C GLU A 68 -7.90 2.62 4.78
N LEU A 69 -8.16 1.52 5.48
CA LEU A 69 -7.20 0.44 5.68
C LEU A 69 -7.72 -0.90 5.16
N LEU A 70 -6.80 -1.72 4.63
CA LEU A 70 -7.05 -3.11 4.24
C LEU A 70 -6.25 -4.05 5.14
N CYS A 71 -6.89 -5.09 5.68
CA CYS A 71 -6.27 -6.17 6.42
C CYS A 71 -5.68 -7.20 5.46
N LEU A 72 -4.35 -7.17 5.26
CA LEU A 72 -3.68 -8.00 4.27
C LEU A 72 -2.56 -8.85 4.89
N CYS A 73 -2.38 -10.06 4.38
CA CYS A 73 -1.19 -10.85 4.68
C CYS A 73 0.05 -10.27 3.97
N PRO A 74 1.29 -10.59 4.40
CA PRO A 74 2.50 -9.95 3.84
C PRO A 74 2.64 -10.09 2.31
N ARG A 75 2.17 -11.22 1.75
CA ARG A 75 2.15 -11.44 0.29
C ARG A 75 1.17 -10.50 -0.41
N CYS A 76 -0.07 -10.45 0.05
CA CYS A 76 -1.10 -9.61 -0.57
C CYS A 76 -0.80 -8.13 -0.37
N HIS A 77 -0.29 -7.75 0.80
CA HIS A 77 0.14 -6.39 1.09
C HIS A 77 1.24 -5.92 0.11
N GLY A 78 2.32 -6.69 -0.04
CA GLY A 78 3.39 -6.34 -0.97
C GLY A 78 2.93 -6.25 -2.43
N ARG A 79 1.98 -7.11 -2.84
CA ARG A 79 1.36 -7.03 -4.17
C ARG A 79 0.54 -5.74 -4.32
N TYR A 80 -0.29 -5.41 -3.32
CA TYR A 80 -1.09 -4.19 -3.33
C TYR A 80 -0.22 -2.94 -3.45
N ASP A 81 0.78 -2.82 -2.58
CA ASP A 81 1.73 -1.70 -2.59
C ASP A 81 2.47 -1.54 -3.93
N TYR A 82 2.81 -2.65 -4.58
CA TYR A 82 3.42 -2.63 -5.91
C TYR A 82 2.49 -2.01 -6.96
N TRP A 83 1.24 -2.49 -7.03
CA TRP A 83 0.26 -1.95 -7.98
C TRP A 83 -0.07 -0.48 -7.72
N LEU A 84 -0.14 -0.09 -6.45
CA LEU A 84 -0.38 1.29 -6.06
C LEU A 84 0.75 2.22 -6.52
N ARG A 85 2.02 1.81 -6.30
CA ARG A 85 3.19 2.55 -6.81
C ARG A 85 3.26 2.59 -8.33
N LEU A 86 2.91 1.49 -9.00
CA LEU A 86 2.91 1.43 -10.46
C LEU A 86 1.89 2.41 -11.04
N ARG A 87 0.66 2.42 -10.50
CA ARG A 87 -0.39 3.37 -10.87
C ARG A 87 0.10 4.81 -10.73
N GLU A 88 0.69 5.15 -9.59
CA GLU A 88 1.23 6.50 -9.34
C GLU A 88 2.32 6.88 -10.36
N THR A 89 3.20 5.93 -10.67
CA THR A 89 4.26 6.13 -11.66
C THR A 89 3.69 6.42 -13.04
N VAL A 90 2.68 5.65 -13.47
CA VAL A 90 2.01 5.85 -14.76
C VAL A 90 1.36 7.22 -14.83
N VAL A 91 0.57 7.59 -13.81
CA VAL A 91 -0.10 8.90 -13.75
C VAL A 91 0.93 10.04 -13.83
N ARG A 92 2.02 9.94 -13.06
CA ARG A 92 3.10 10.93 -13.08
C ARG A 92 3.75 11.06 -14.45
N LEU A 93 3.99 9.96 -15.14
CA LEU A 93 4.56 9.98 -16.49
C LEU A 93 3.61 10.65 -17.49
N GLU A 94 2.31 10.35 -17.43
CA GLU A 94 1.31 11.00 -18.29
C GLU A 94 1.24 12.51 -18.02
N MET A 95 1.27 12.95 -16.75
CA MET A 95 1.32 14.37 -16.40
C MET A 95 2.55 15.08 -16.99
N LEU A 96 3.72 14.42 -17.00
CA LEU A 96 4.94 14.97 -17.59
C LEU A 96 4.83 15.09 -19.12
N LYS A 97 4.24 14.08 -19.78
CA LYS A 97 3.97 14.13 -21.23
C LYS A 97 3.04 15.30 -21.58
N HIS A 98 1.92 15.44 -20.87
CA HIS A 98 0.98 16.54 -21.08
C HIS A 98 1.64 17.91 -20.85
N ARG A 99 2.43 18.06 -19.77
CA ARG A 99 3.17 19.29 -19.52
C ARG A 99 4.10 19.65 -20.67
N LYS A 100 4.83 18.66 -21.21
CA LYS A 100 5.73 18.88 -22.34
C LYS A 100 4.97 19.28 -23.61
N LEU A 101 3.83 18.64 -23.90
CA LEU A 101 3.00 18.97 -25.05
C LEU A 101 2.44 20.40 -24.97
N LEU A 102 1.95 20.82 -23.80
CA LEU A 102 1.47 22.19 -23.59
C LEU A 102 2.60 23.21 -23.78
N GLN A 103 3.78 22.97 -23.20
CA GLN A 103 4.95 23.83 -23.41
C GLN A 103 5.34 23.96 -24.88
N GLN A 104 5.28 22.85 -25.64
CA GLN A 104 5.56 22.88 -27.08
C GLN A 104 4.52 23.68 -27.85
N HIS A 105 3.23 23.52 -27.51
CA HIS A 105 2.15 24.27 -28.11
C HIS A 105 2.30 25.78 -27.86
N ASP A 106 2.57 26.19 -26.62
CA ASP A 106 2.76 27.60 -26.26
C ASP A 106 3.92 28.22 -27.03
N LEU A 107 5.03 27.48 -27.19
CA LEU A 107 6.17 27.93 -28.00
C LEU A 107 5.83 28.10 -29.48
N LEU A 108 4.97 27.25 -30.04
CA LEU A 108 4.51 27.34 -31.42
C LEU A 108 3.47 28.45 -31.64
N GLN A 109 2.76 28.89 -30.61
CA GLN A 109 1.76 29.96 -30.71
C GLN A 109 2.34 31.38 -30.56
N VAL A 110 3.55 31.50 -30.01
CA VAL A 110 4.24 32.79 -29.78
C VAL A 110 5.30 33.06 -30.87
N ALA A 111 5.60 32.08 -31.73
CA ALA A 111 6.48 32.19 -32.89
C ALA A 111 5.71 32.53 -34.16
#